data_AF-A0A7V1BV38-F1
#
_entry.id   AF-A0A7V1BV38-F1
#
_cell.length_a   1.000
_cell.length_b   1.000
_cell.length_c   1.000
_cell.angle_alpha   90.00
_cell.angle_beta   90.00
_cell.angle_gamma   90.00
#
_symmetry.space_group_name_H-M   'P 1'
#
loop_
_entity.id
_entity.type
_entity.pdbx_description
1 polymer ?
#
loop_
_entity_poly.entity_id
_entity_poly.type
_entity_poly.pdbx_seq_one_letter_code
_entity_poly.pdbx_strand_id
1 'polypeptide(L)'
;MVGIDPQTDFTVGPWVVGKDFKDLKNDEVILGGNAHRFFGKSESHIGDKEFFYGREFIVVGILEQTGLGLDDGGFITMEAAQELALMSEATAEEKLEVEPGQISAVMVKVSPNYSREDVALAIARAVPSAAVVSSKELMSTSISRQLETLTPGLLLMGAGFWVIAVLMIGALFTMIVNERRRELGLLQAMGATHRFIFREVMLESVQLTTLGGIVGLALGTLIILALKGAVASSLGVEFVWPGVAFVIALTIGYLVLAALTGVIAALYPALVASRLEPYQAIRTGE
;
A
#
# COMPACT_ATOMS: atom_id res chain seq x y z
N MET A 1 -22.81 -4.31 13.23
CA MET A 1 -23.95 -4.49 12.31
C MET A 1 -24.38 -3.14 11.77
N VAL A 2 -24.92 -3.11 10.55
CA VAL A 2 -25.33 -1.90 9.84
C VAL A 2 -26.80 -2.04 9.46
N GLY A 3 -27.62 -1.08 9.88
CA GLY A 3 -29.01 -0.94 9.45
C GLY A 3 -29.07 -0.33 8.06
N ILE A 4 -29.77 -0.98 7.13
CA ILE A 4 -29.94 -0.52 5.76
C ILE A 4 -31.42 -0.56 5.38
N ASP A 5 -31.81 0.30 4.43
CA ASP A 5 -33.12 0.26 3.80
C ASP A 5 -33.06 -0.67 2.57
N PRO A 6 -33.70 -1.86 2.63
CA PRO A 6 -33.60 -2.84 1.55
C PRO A 6 -34.22 -2.38 0.22
N GLN A 7 -35.14 -1.42 0.26
CA GLN A 7 -35.87 -0.97 -0.93
C GLN A 7 -35.05 0.02 -1.77
N THR A 8 -34.24 0.84 -1.11
CA THR A 8 -33.49 1.94 -1.75
C THR A 8 -31.99 1.67 -1.83
N ASP A 9 -31.47 0.64 -1.17
CA ASP A 9 -30.06 0.31 -1.20
C ASP A 9 -29.59 -0.13 -2.60
N PHE A 10 -28.44 0.43 -2.98
CA PHE A 10 -27.72 0.12 -4.20
C PHE A 10 -26.28 -0.31 -3.92
N THR A 11 -25.89 -0.40 -2.64
CA THR A 11 -24.50 -0.62 -2.21
C THR A 11 -24.25 -2.09 -1.85
N VAL A 12 -25.19 -2.73 -1.15
CA VAL A 12 -25.08 -4.10 -0.66
C VAL A 12 -25.86 -5.05 -1.58
N GLY A 13 -27.10 -4.72 -1.92
CA GLY A 13 -28.01 -5.58 -2.67
C GLY A 13 -27.44 -6.25 -3.94
N PRO A 14 -26.65 -5.56 -4.80
CA PRO A 14 -26.07 -6.18 -5.99
C PRO A 14 -25.06 -7.30 -5.75
N TRP A 15 -24.51 -7.40 -4.53
CA TRP A 15 -23.42 -8.31 -4.17
C TRP A 15 -23.91 -9.48 -3.31
N VAL A 16 -25.20 -9.55 -3.03
CA VAL A 16 -25.80 -10.58 -2.18
C VAL A 16 -26.01 -11.85 -2.99
N VAL A 17 -25.39 -12.94 -2.54
CA VAL A 17 -25.66 -14.28 -3.04
C VAL A 17 -26.70 -14.92 -2.13
N GLY A 18 -27.92 -15.16 -2.64
CA GLY A 18 -29.00 -15.77 -1.86
C GLY A 18 -30.41 -15.27 -2.21
N LYS A 19 -31.23 -15.08 -1.17
CA LYS A 19 -32.61 -14.59 -1.26
C LYS A 19 -32.64 -13.14 -1.80
N ASP A 20 -33.75 -12.74 -2.43
CA ASP A 20 -33.94 -11.35 -2.88
C ASP A 20 -33.80 -10.39 -1.70
N PHE A 21 -32.77 -9.55 -1.79
CA PHE A 21 -32.39 -8.57 -0.77
C PHE A 21 -33.55 -7.63 -0.40
N LYS A 22 -34.46 -7.35 -1.33
CA LYS A 22 -35.58 -6.42 -1.11
C LYS A 22 -36.63 -6.93 -0.12
N ASP A 23 -36.68 -8.24 0.13
CA ASP A 23 -37.65 -8.87 1.03
C ASP A 23 -37.04 -9.22 2.41
N LEU A 24 -36.00 -8.50 2.82
CA LEU A 24 -35.32 -8.69 4.10
C LEU A 24 -36.28 -8.37 5.26
N LYS A 25 -36.47 -9.33 6.17
CA LYS A 25 -37.29 -9.18 7.38
C LYS A 25 -36.46 -8.74 8.58
N ASN A 26 -37.13 -8.27 9.63
CA ASN A 26 -36.48 -7.78 10.86
C ASN A 26 -35.75 -8.88 11.68
N ASP A 27 -36.05 -10.15 11.43
CA ASP A 27 -35.39 -11.32 12.03
C ASP A 27 -34.33 -11.96 11.11
N GLU A 28 -34.10 -11.37 9.94
CA GLU A 28 -33.15 -11.85 8.94
C GLU A 28 -31.89 -10.97 8.89
N VAL A 29 -30.74 -11.58 8.59
CA VAL A 29 -29.45 -10.89 8.47
C VAL A 29 -28.72 -11.33 7.22
N ILE A 30 -27.97 -10.40 6.63
CA ILE A 30 -27.03 -10.67 5.55
C ILE A 30 -25.62 -10.50 6.11
N LEU A 31 -24.78 -11.49 5.88
CA LEU A 31 -23.43 -11.52 6.42
C LEU A 31 -22.41 -11.17 5.33
N GLY A 32 -21.37 -10.43 5.71
CA GLY A 32 -20.18 -10.27 4.87
C GLY A 32 -19.43 -11.60 4.71
N GLY A 33 -18.63 -11.74 3.64
CA GLY A 33 -17.93 -12.99 3.31
C GLY A 33 -16.99 -13.52 4.40
N ASN A 34 -16.52 -12.66 5.33
CA ASN A 34 -15.66 -13.02 6.45
C ASN A 34 -16.37 -13.03 7.81
N ALA A 35 -17.67 -12.72 7.86
CA ALA A 35 -18.40 -12.60 9.12
C ALA A 35 -18.47 -13.91 9.94
N HIS A 36 -18.28 -15.06 9.29
CA HIS A 36 -18.17 -16.38 9.95
C HIS A 36 -17.09 -16.41 11.05
N ARG A 37 -16.03 -15.60 10.90
CA ARG A 37 -14.91 -15.52 11.85
C ARG A 37 -15.35 -15.01 13.23
N PHE A 38 -16.35 -14.13 13.30
CA PHE A 38 -16.88 -13.64 14.57
C PHE A 38 -17.53 -14.76 15.41
N PHE A 39 -18.00 -15.81 14.76
CA PHE A 39 -18.64 -16.95 15.39
C PHE A 39 -17.68 -18.11 15.65
N GLY A 40 -16.38 -17.95 15.36
CA GLY A 40 -15.40 -19.03 15.45
C GLY A 40 -15.68 -20.19 14.50
N LYS A 41 -16.48 -19.97 13.45
CA LYS A 41 -16.81 -20.96 12.43
C LYS A 41 -15.84 -20.84 11.26
N SER A 42 -15.64 -21.94 10.53
CA SER A 42 -14.85 -21.93 9.29
C SER A 42 -15.60 -21.28 8.14
N GLU A 43 -16.93 -21.46 8.07
CA GLU A 43 -17.82 -20.89 7.06
C GLU A 43 -19.21 -20.68 7.67
N SER A 44 -19.97 -19.72 7.12
CA SER A 44 -21.39 -19.50 7.42
C SER A 44 -22.23 -19.95 6.25
N HIS A 45 -23.43 -20.46 6.52
CA HIS A 45 -24.36 -20.93 5.49
C HIS A 45 -25.68 -20.16 5.55
N ILE A 46 -26.34 -20.06 4.39
CA ILE A 46 -27.70 -19.55 4.31
C ILE A 46 -28.63 -20.50 5.08
N GLY A 47 -29.41 -19.95 6.01
CA GLY A 47 -30.28 -20.68 6.93
C GLY A 47 -29.72 -20.85 8.34
N ASP A 48 -28.44 -20.50 8.56
CA ASP A 48 -27.85 -20.51 9.90
C ASP A 48 -28.56 -19.52 10.81
N LYS A 49 -28.69 -19.90 12.08
CA LYS A 49 -29.20 -19.06 13.15
C LYS A 49 -28.02 -18.52 13.94
N GLU A 50 -27.80 -17.22 13.86
CA GLU A 50 -26.71 -16.54 14.53
C GLU A 50 -27.25 -15.58 15.59
N PHE A 51 -26.54 -15.49 16.70
CA PHE A 51 -26.97 -14.67 17.83
C PHE A 51 -26.14 -13.40 17.89
N PHE A 52 -26.82 -12.26 17.82
CA PHE A 52 -26.20 -10.95 17.92
C PHE A 52 -26.89 -10.11 19.00
N TYR A 53 -26.12 -9.57 19.95
CA TYR A 53 -26.59 -8.64 20.98
C TYR A 53 -27.88 -9.08 21.71
N GLY A 54 -28.01 -10.36 22.05
CA GLY A 54 -29.20 -10.85 22.75
C GLY A 54 -30.36 -11.30 21.86
N ARG A 55 -30.23 -11.21 20.53
CA ARG A 55 -31.27 -11.57 19.57
C ARG A 55 -30.77 -12.59 18.54
N GLU A 56 -31.63 -13.53 18.20
CA GLU A 56 -31.39 -14.52 17.14
C GLU A 56 -31.79 -13.93 15.78
N PHE A 57 -30.90 -14.09 14.79
CA PHE A 57 -31.12 -13.72 13.40
C PHE A 57 -30.90 -14.92 12.47
N ILE A 58 -31.68 -15.00 11.40
CA ILE A 58 -31.54 -16.02 10.36
C ILE A 58 -30.71 -15.46 9.22
N VAL A 59 -29.62 -16.14 8.86
CA VAL A 59 -28.76 -15.76 7.74
C VAL A 59 -29.48 -16.05 6.42
N VAL A 60 -29.82 -15.03 5.65
CA VAL A 60 -30.54 -15.19 4.36
C VAL A 60 -29.70 -14.90 3.12
N GLY A 61 -28.51 -14.33 3.32
CA GLY A 61 -27.58 -14.03 2.25
C GLY A 61 -26.17 -13.82 2.79
N ILE A 62 -25.19 -14.09 1.92
CA ILE A 62 -23.78 -13.87 2.20
C ILE A 62 -23.21 -13.05 1.04
N LEU A 63 -22.46 -12.01 1.37
CA LEU A 63 -21.78 -11.18 0.37
C LEU A 63 -20.56 -11.90 -0.19
N GLU A 64 -20.29 -11.68 -1.47
CA GLU A 64 -18.98 -12.02 -2.04
C GLU A 64 -17.87 -11.25 -1.30
N GLN A 65 -16.67 -11.86 -1.22
CA GLN A 65 -15.52 -11.19 -0.60
C GLN A 65 -15.07 -10.02 -1.46
N THR A 66 -15.21 -8.81 -0.91
CA THR A 66 -14.86 -7.56 -1.58
C THR A 66 -13.49 -7.03 -1.16
N GLY A 67 -12.88 -7.59 -0.11
CA GLY A 67 -11.63 -7.12 0.48
C GLY A 67 -11.76 -5.80 1.23
N LEU A 68 -12.99 -5.34 1.45
CA LEU A 68 -13.32 -4.13 2.20
C LEU A 68 -13.90 -4.50 3.56
N GLY A 69 -13.94 -3.55 4.50
CA GLY A 69 -14.52 -3.78 5.83
C GLY A 69 -16.02 -4.18 5.85
N LEU A 70 -16.69 -4.19 4.69
CA LEU A 70 -18.03 -4.76 4.51
C LEU A 70 -18.03 -6.29 4.66
N ASP A 71 -16.90 -6.96 4.41
CA ASP A 71 -16.78 -8.42 4.50
C ASP A 71 -16.89 -8.93 5.94
N ASP A 72 -16.58 -8.09 6.92
CA ASP A 72 -16.70 -8.37 8.35
C ASP A 72 -18.05 -7.88 8.92
N GLY A 73 -18.89 -7.27 8.08
CA GLY A 73 -20.15 -6.66 8.48
C GLY A 73 -21.31 -7.65 8.56
N GLY A 74 -22.34 -7.27 9.33
CA GLY A 74 -23.68 -7.86 9.28
C GLY A 74 -24.68 -6.77 8.95
N PHE A 75 -25.57 -7.04 8.00
CA PHE A 75 -26.53 -6.10 7.43
C PHE A 75 -27.95 -6.52 7.77
N ILE A 76 -28.71 -5.61 8.38
CA ILE A 76 -30.07 -5.83 8.87
C ILE A 76 -30.96 -4.65 8.46
N THR A 77 -32.27 -4.78 8.63
CA THR A 77 -33.20 -3.67 8.40
C THR A 77 -32.94 -2.51 9.36
N MET A 78 -33.29 -1.29 8.95
CA MET A 78 -33.13 -0.09 9.78
C MET A 78 -33.94 -0.20 11.08
N GLU A 79 -35.11 -0.81 11.02
CA GLU A 79 -35.97 -1.10 12.15
C GLU A 79 -35.29 -2.06 13.13
N ALA A 80 -34.70 -3.16 12.63
CA ALA A 80 -33.97 -4.10 13.47
C ALA A 80 -32.73 -3.45 14.11
N ALA A 81 -32.03 -2.56 13.40
CA ALA A 81 -30.90 -1.83 13.96
C ALA A 81 -31.30 -0.88 15.09
N GLN A 82 -32.43 -0.17 14.95
CA GLN A 82 -32.97 0.69 16.01
C GLN A 82 -33.44 -0.13 17.22
N GLU A 83 -34.11 -1.26 16.99
CA GLU A 83 -34.50 -2.18 18.06
C GLU A 83 -33.27 -2.69 18.85
N LEU A 84 -32.20 -3.07 18.14
CA LEU A 84 -30.95 -3.49 18.79
C LEU A 84 -30.27 -2.35 19.56
N ALA A 85 -30.30 -1.12 19.05
CA ALA A 85 -29.77 0.04 19.76
C ALA A 85 -30.56 0.31 21.07
N LEU A 86 -31.88 0.12 21.06
CA LEU A 86 -32.69 0.22 22.27
C LEU A 86 -32.40 -0.93 23.26
N MET A 87 -32.22 -2.16 22.75
CA MET A 87 -31.86 -3.32 23.59
C MET A 87 -30.44 -3.23 24.17
N SER A 88 -29.54 -2.48 23.52
CA SER A 88 -28.18 -2.21 24.01
C SER A 88 -28.19 -1.54 25.37
N GLU A 89 -29.21 -0.74 25.72
CA GLU A 89 -29.34 -0.13 27.05
C GLU A 89 -29.43 -1.17 28.18
N ALA A 90 -29.95 -2.37 27.90
CA ALA A 90 -30.14 -3.43 28.88
C ALA A 90 -29.12 -4.58 28.77
N THR A 91 -28.49 -4.75 27.61
CA THR A 91 -27.75 -5.98 27.26
C THR A 91 -26.27 -5.75 26.92
N ALA A 92 -25.84 -4.52 26.61
CA ALA A 92 -24.47 -4.24 26.19
C ALA A 92 -23.56 -3.80 27.34
N GLU A 93 -22.26 -4.10 27.25
CA GLU A 93 -21.23 -3.60 28.18
C GLU A 93 -21.00 -2.09 28.04
N GLU A 94 -21.19 -1.54 26.85
CA GLU A 94 -21.12 -0.12 26.54
C GLU A 94 -22.43 0.31 25.87
N LYS A 95 -23.07 1.35 26.41
CA LYS A 95 -24.36 1.84 25.92
C LYS A 95 -24.16 2.51 24.56
N LEU A 96 -24.93 2.08 23.57
CA LEU A 96 -25.06 2.82 22.32
C LEU A 96 -25.99 4.03 22.53
N GLU A 97 -25.45 5.24 22.41
CA GLU A 97 -26.24 6.47 22.37
C GLU A 97 -26.68 6.73 20.93
N VAL A 98 -27.91 6.30 20.60
CA VAL A 98 -28.52 6.56 19.29
C VAL A 98 -29.90 7.18 19.52
N GLU A 99 -30.10 8.42 19.06
CA GLU A 99 -31.42 9.03 19.14
C GLU A 99 -32.39 8.34 18.15
N PRO A 100 -33.68 8.13 18.53
CA PRO A 100 -34.66 7.59 17.62
C PRO A 100 -34.75 8.41 16.32
N GLY A 101 -34.52 7.75 15.18
CA GLY A 101 -34.54 8.40 13.86
C GLY A 101 -33.21 9.05 13.44
N GLN A 102 -32.14 8.95 14.23
CA GLN A 102 -30.81 9.37 13.82
C GLN A 102 -30.25 8.42 12.76
N ILE A 103 -29.75 8.99 11.66
CA ILE A 103 -29.16 8.24 10.55
C ILE A 103 -27.67 8.61 10.47
N SER A 104 -26.80 7.60 10.47
CA SER A 104 -25.35 7.80 10.45
C SER A 104 -24.82 8.29 9.09
N ALA A 105 -25.43 7.82 7.99
CA ALA A 105 -25.02 8.17 6.64
C ALA A 105 -26.17 8.03 5.64
N VAL A 106 -26.18 8.90 4.62
CA VAL A 106 -27.07 8.79 3.46
C VAL A 106 -26.20 8.64 2.23
N MET A 107 -26.39 7.54 1.51
CA MET A 107 -25.63 7.24 0.30
C MET A 107 -26.37 7.78 -0.93
N VAL A 108 -25.68 8.54 -1.78
CA VAL A 108 -26.27 9.13 -2.99
C VAL A 108 -25.58 8.57 -4.23
N LYS A 109 -26.36 7.94 -5.11
CA LYS A 109 -25.88 7.44 -6.41
C LYS A 109 -25.96 8.53 -7.47
N VAL A 110 -24.81 9.04 -7.89
CA VAL A 110 -24.71 10.07 -8.94
C VAL A 110 -24.81 9.43 -10.33
N SER A 111 -25.63 10.00 -11.22
CA SER A 111 -25.73 9.53 -12.62
C SER A 111 -24.43 9.79 -13.40
N PRO A 112 -24.08 8.97 -14.40
CA PRO A 112 -22.81 9.09 -15.14
C PRO A 112 -22.57 10.44 -15.83
N ASN A 113 -23.64 11.20 -16.11
CA ASN A 113 -23.58 12.48 -16.80
C ASN A 113 -23.17 13.66 -15.91
N TYR A 114 -23.03 13.47 -14.60
CA TYR A 114 -22.71 14.53 -13.65
C TYR A 114 -21.38 14.25 -12.93
N SER A 115 -20.61 15.32 -12.67
CA SER A 115 -19.42 15.19 -11.82
C SER A 115 -19.82 14.92 -10.38
N ARG A 116 -19.15 13.95 -9.75
CA ARG A 116 -19.35 13.61 -8.33
C ARG A 116 -18.98 14.76 -7.41
N GLU A 117 -17.96 15.53 -7.77
CA GLU A 117 -17.48 16.67 -6.97
C GLU A 117 -18.49 17.83 -7.00
N ASP A 118 -19.05 18.13 -8.18
CA ASP A 118 -20.05 19.20 -8.33
C ASP A 118 -21.34 18.88 -7.58
N VAL A 119 -21.78 17.62 -7.64
CA VAL A 119 -22.96 17.16 -6.90
C VAL A 119 -22.71 17.17 -5.40
N ALA A 120 -21.53 16.73 -4.94
CA ALA A 120 -21.18 16.80 -3.52
C ALA A 120 -21.19 18.25 -3.01
N LEU A 121 -20.64 19.20 -3.78
CA LEU A 121 -20.65 20.62 -3.44
C LEU A 121 -22.07 21.20 -3.41
N ALA A 122 -22.93 20.80 -4.34
CA ALA A 122 -24.34 21.21 -4.36
C ALA A 122 -25.10 20.71 -3.13
N ILE A 123 -24.89 19.46 -2.72
CA ILE A 123 -25.51 18.89 -1.51
C ILE A 123 -24.97 19.59 -0.26
N ALA A 124 -23.67 19.84 -0.17
CA ALA A 124 -23.06 20.51 0.99
C ALA A 124 -23.61 21.93 1.18
N ARG A 125 -23.94 22.63 0.08
CA ARG A 125 -24.60 23.95 0.13
C ARG A 125 -26.08 23.86 0.50
N ALA A 126 -26.78 22.84 0.03
CA ALA A 126 -28.20 22.65 0.27
C ALA A 126 -28.49 22.13 1.70
N VAL A 127 -27.56 21.37 2.29
CA VAL A 127 -27.68 20.80 3.64
C VAL A 127 -26.43 21.13 4.45
N PRO A 128 -26.32 22.35 5.00
CA PRO A 128 -25.13 22.78 5.74
C PRO A 128 -24.85 21.98 7.03
N SER A 129 -25.86 21.28 7.55
CA SER A 129 -25.75 20.44 8.74
C SER A 129 -25.17 19.04 8.46
N ALA A 130 -25.03 18.65 7.19
CA ALA A 130 -24.50 17.34 6.82
C ALA A 130 -23.06 17.46 6.30
N ALA A 131 -22.16 16.64 6.85
CA ALA A 131 -20.83 16.47 6.29
C ALA A 131 -20.91 15.61 5.02
N VAL A 132 -20.80 16.25 3.86
CA VAL A 132 -20.83 15.56 2.57
C VAL A 132 -19.42 15.11 2.22
N VAL A 133 -19.23 13.80 2.05
CA VAL A 133 -17.94 13.22 1.68
C VAL A 133 -18.10 12.40 0.41
N SER A 134 -17.20 12.60 -0.56
CA SER A 134 -17.23 11.82 -1.80
C SER A 134 -16.71 10.40 -1.58
N SER A 135 -17.21 9.41 -2.34
CA SER A 135 -16.77 8.02 -2.21
C SER A 135 -15.28 7.82 -2.50
N LYS A 136 -14.68 8.67 -3.34
CA LYS A 136 -13.24 8.71 -3.59
C LYS A 136 -12.46 9.10 -2.33
N GLU A 137 -12.95 10.08 -1.57
CA GLU A 137 -12.34 10.51 -0.31
C GLU A 137 -12.54 9.48 0.80
N LEU A 138 -13.72 8.85 0.92
CA LEU A 138 -13.95 7.82 1.95
C LEU A 138 -13.08 6.58 1.74
N MET A 139 -13.02 6.06 0.51
CA MET A 139 -12.21 4.86 0.21
C MET A 139 -10.71 5.17 0.23
N SER A 140 -10.29 6.35 -0.21
CA SER A 140 -8.91 6.76 -0.03
C SER A 140 -8.59 6.95 1.44
N THR A 141 -9.43 7.55 2.27
CA THR A 141 -9.06 7.87 3.66
C THR A 141 -8.79 6.63 4.51
N SER A 142 -9.60 5.57 4.42
CA SER A 142 -9.42 4.36 5.24
C SER A 142 -8.21 3.52 4.82
N ILE A 143 -8.02 3.30 3.51
CA ILE A 143 -6.88 2.57 2.96
C ILE A 143 -5.59 3.41 3.07
N SER A 144 -5.67 4.72 2.78
CA SER A 144 -4.51 5.62 2.88
C SER A 144 -4.05 5.75 4.32
N ARG A 145 -4.94 5.82 5.32
CA ARG A 145 -4.50 5.89 6.74
C ARG A 145 -3.72 4.64 7.17
N GLN A 146 -4.14 3.45 6.74
CA GLN A 146 -3.39 2.22 7.02
C GLN A 146 -2.04 2.24 6.31
N LEU A 147 -2.00 2.64 5.03
CA LEU A 147 -0.75 2.75 4.28
C LEU A 147 0.16 3.90 4.75
N GLU A 148 -0.39 5.00 5.26
CA GLU A 148 0.33 6.17 5.77
C GLU A 148 1.13 5.84 7.03
N THR A 149 0.71 4.85 7.82
CA THR A 149 1.48 4.38 8.98
C THR A 149 2.60 3.42 8.59
N LEU A 150 2.42 2.62 7.53
CA LEU A 150 3.41 1.63 7.08
C LEU A 150 4.48 2.24 6.15
N THR A 151 4.09 3.21 5.32
CA THR A 151 4.97 3.82 4.30
C THR A 151 6.23 4.46 4.90
N PRO A 152 6.16 5.26 5.98
CA PRO A 152 7.35 5.86 6.57
C PRO A 152 8.33 4.81 7.09
N GLY A 153 7.83 3.73 7.71
CA GLY A 153 8.67 2.64 8.21
C GLY A 153 9.43 1.94 7.09
N LEU A 154 8.74 1.62 5.99
CA LEU A 154 9.36 0.99 4.83
C LEU A 154 10.37 1.90 4.13
N LEU A 155 10.07 3.21 4.02
CA LEU A 155 11.00 4.20 3.47
C LEU A 155 12.25 4.36 4.33
N LEU A 156 12.13 4.36 5.66
CA LEU A 156 13.26 4.41 6.57
C LEU A 156 14.15 3.16 6.46
N MET A 157 13.55 1.97 6.39
CA MET A 157 14.29 0.73 6.16
C MET A 157 15.01 0.74 4.80
N GLY A 158 14.31 1.17 3.75
CA GLY A 158 14.88 1.32 2.40
C GLY A 158 16.05 2.30 2.36
N ALA A 159 15.90 3.45 3.01
CA ALA A 159 16.99 4.43 3.17
C ALA A 159 18.17 3.85 3.95
N GLY A 160 17.92 3.09 5.01
CA GLY A 160 18.96 2.38 5.77
C GLY A 160 19.75 1.40 4.90
N PHE A 161 19.08 0.54 4.15
CA PHE A 161 19.74 -0.37 3.20
C PHE A 161 20.52 0.36 2.12
N TRP A 162 19.99 1.48 1.62
CA TRP A 162 20.67 2.29 0.63
C TRP A 162 21.98 2.88 1.16
N VAL A 163 21.98 3.42 2.40
CA VAL A 163 23.20 3.94 3.04
C VAL A 163 24.25 2.83 3.19
N ILE A 164 23.84 1.64 3.64
CA ILE A 164 24.74 0.48 3.77
C ILE A 164 25.32 0.11 2.39
N ALA A 165 24.51 0.11 1.34
CA ALA A 165 24.96 -0.18 -0.02
C ALA A 165 26.00 0.85 -0.51
N VAL A 166 25.78 2.16 -0.28
CA VAL A 166 26.74 3.22 -0.62
C VAL A 166 28.09 2.97 0.06
N LEU A 167 28.09 2.68 1.36
CA LEU A 167 29.31 2.42 2.12
C LEU A 167 30.04 1.16 1.62
N MET A 168 29.29 0.10 1.33
CA MET A 168 29.86 -1.16 0.86
C MET A 168 30.48 -0.99 -0.53
N ILE A 169 29.80 -0.29 -1.44
CA ILE A 169 30.34 0.03 -2.77
C ILE A 169 31.60 0.90 -2.63
N GLY A 170 31.59 1.91 -1.77
CA GLY A 170 32.76 2.77 -1.54
C GLY A 170 33.96 1.99 -0.99
N ALA A 171 33.74 1.06 -0.07
CA ALA A 171 34.78 0.18 0.45
C ALA A 171 35.36 -0.72 -0.65
N LEU A 172 34.51 -1.31 -1.49
CA LEU A 172 34.93 -2.14 -2.63
C LEU A 172 35.78 -1.34 -3.63
N PHE A 173 35.34 -0.14 -4.03
CA PHE A 173 36.13 0.69 -4.95
C PHE A 173 37.45 1.16 -4.33
N THR A 174 37.49 1.40 -3.02
CA THR A 174 38.74 1.70 -2.32
C THR A 174 39.72 0.54 -2.41
N MET A 175 39.25 -0.70 -2.24
CA MET A 175 40.05 -1.91 -2.41
C MET A 175 40.55 -2.06 -3.87
N ILE A 176 39.66 -1.94 -4.86
CA ILE A 176 40.00 -2.07 -6.29
C ILE A 176 41.06 -1.04 -6.72
N VAL A 177 40.91 0.21 -6.27
CA VAL A 177 41.87 1.28 -6.54
C VAL A 177 43.25 0.96 -5.94
N ASN A 178 43.28 0.39 -4.73
CA ASN A 178 44.53 0.03 -4.08
C ASN A 178 45.25 -1.12 -4.79
N GLU A 179 44.54 -2.12 -5.30
CA GLU A 179 45.13 -3.21 -6.09
C GLU A 179 45.74 -2.69 -7.40
N ARG A 180 45.06 -1.76 -8.07
CA ARG A 180 45.50 -1.17 -9.36
C ARG A 180 46.41 0.05 -9.20
N ARG A 181 46.87 0.33 -7.98
CA ARG A 181 47.64 1.54 -7.64
C ARG A 181 48.91 1.71 -8.49
N ARG A 182 49.61 0.60 -8.79
CA ARG A 182 50.84 0.61 -9.60
C ARG A 182 50.56 0.95 -11.07
N GLU A 183 49.45 0.45 -11.62
CA GLU A 183 49.02 0.75 -13.00
C GLU A 183 48.66 2.24 -13.15
N LEU A 184 47.90 2.77 -12.18
CA LEU A 184 47.50 4.18 -12.15
C LEU A 184 48.71 5.11 -12.01
N GLY A 185 49.69 4.73 -11.18
CA GLY A 185 50.95 5.48 -11.04
C GLY A 185 51.79 5.48 -12.33
N LEU A 186 51.82 4.38 -13.07
CA LEU A 186 52.50 4.31 -14.38
C LEU A 186 51.82 5.20 -15.42
N LEU A 187 50.48 5.21 -15.46
CA LEU A 187 49.69 6.09 -16.31
C LEU A 187 49.99 7.57 -16.06
N GLN A 188 50.10 7.98 -14.80
CA GLN A 188 50.48 9.35 -14.45
C GLN A 188 51.91 9.68 -14.87
N ALA A 189 52.85 8.74 -14.72
CA ALA A 189 54.23 8.91 -15.17
C ALA A 189 54.33 9.08 -16.70
N MET A 190 53.38 8.51 -17.45
CA MET A 190 53.25 8.70 -18.90
C MET A 190 52.47 9.99 -19.28
N GLY A 191 52.06 10.81 -18.30
CA GLY A 191 51.40 12.09 -18.54
C GLY A 191 49.87 12.09 -18.40
N ALA A 192 49.25 11.03 -17.88
CA ALA A 192 47.81 11.04 -17.60
C ALA A 192 47.46 12.09 -16.53
N THR A 193 46.46 12.92 -16.82
CA THR A 193 46.02 13.96 -15.87
C THR A 193 45.22 13.36 -14.70
N HIS A 194 45.26 14.00 -13.53
CA HIS A 194 44.42 13.61 -12.38
C HIS A 194 42.92 13.51 -12.73
N ARG A 195 42.44 14.38 -13.63
CA ARG A 195 41.05 14.38 -14.12
C ARG A 195 40.74 13.14 -14.97
N PHE A 196 41.70 12.63 -15.74
CA PHE A 196 41.52 11.42 -16.53
C PHE A 196 41.29 10.21 -15.61
N ILE A 197 42.15 10.03 -14.60
CA ILE A 197 42.04 8.92 -13.64
C ILE A 197 40.74 9.02 -12.84
N PHE A 198 40.39 10.21 -12.35
CA PHE A 198 39.14 10.43 -11.65
C PHE A 198 37.94 10.01 -12.50
N ARG A 199 37.90 10.43 -13.77
CA ARG A 199 36.81 10.13 -14.69
C ARG A 199 36.70 8.63 -15.00
N GLU A 200 37.81 7.95 -15.20
CA GLU A 200 37.82 6.49 -15.46
C GLU A 200 37.22 5.71 -14.28
N VAL A 201 37.69 5.98 -13.06
CA VAL A 201 37.16 5.31 -11.85
C VAL A 201 35.68 5.63 -11.65
N MET A 202 35.27 6.87 -11.92
CA MET A 202 33.87 7.28 -11.80
C MET A 202 32.98 6.57 -12.83
N LEU A 203 33.44 6.45 -14.08
CA LEU A 203 32.71 5.76 -15.14
C LEU A 203 32.57 4.26 -14.84
N GLU A 204 33.64 3.61 -14.38
CA GLU A 204 33.62 2.20 -13.98
C GLU A 204 32.61 1.96 -12.86
N SER A 205 32.56 2.86 -11.87
CA SER A 205 31.58 2.77 -10.78
C SER A 205 30.13 2.97 -11.23
N VAL A 206 29.86 3.99 -12.05
CA VAL A 206 28.51 4.23 -12.56
C VAL A 206 28.05 3.06 -13.43
N GLN A 207 28.92 2.48 -14.26
CA GLN A 207 28.59 1.32 -15.08
C GLN A 207 28.23 0.11 -14.21
N LEU A 208 29.06 -0.23 -13.23
CA LEU A 208 28.83 -1.37 -12.34
C LEU A 208 27.57 -1.20 -11.49
N THR A 209 27.34 -0.02 -10.94
CA THR A 209 26.13 0.26 -10.15
C THR A 209 24.87 0.32 -10.99
N THR A 210 24.93 0.82 -12.22
CA THR A 210 23.78 0.80 -13.14
C THR A 210 23.44 -0.62 -13.57
N LEU A 211 24.43 -1.44 -13.93
CA LEU A 211 24.22 -2.86 -14.27
C LEU A 211 23.66 -3.64 -13.08
N GLY A 212 24.24 -3.46 -11.89
CA GLY A 212 23.70 -4.02 -10.65
C GLY A 212 22.28 -3.55 -10.37
N GLY A 213 21.98 -2.29 -10.65
CA GLY A 213 20.65 -1.71 -10.57
C GLY A 213 19.65 -2.44 -11.47
N ILE A 214 19.98 -2.65 -12.75
CA ILE A 214 19.14 -3.37 -13.72
C ILE A 214 18.86 -4.81 -13.24
N VAL A 215 19.89 -5.52 -12.76
CA VAL A 215 19.73 -6.87 -12.21
C VAL A 215 18.84 -6.85 -10.97
N GLY A 216 19.05 -5.90 -10.06
CA GLY A 216 18.23 -5.71 -8.86
C GLY A 216 16.77 -5.43 -9.20
N LEU A 217 16.50 -4.61 -10.22
CA LEU A 217 15.14 -4.33 -10.68
C LEU A 217 14.46 -5.58 -11.24
N ALA A 218 15.18 -6.38 -12.04
CA ALA A 218 14.67 -7.63 -12.59
C ALA A 218 14.34 -8.63 -11.48
N LEU A 219 15.23 -8.80 -10.50
CA LEU A 219 15.02 -9.67 -9.35
C LEU A 219 13.88 -9.18 -8.46
N GLY A 220 13.80 -7.87 -8.17
CA GLY A 220 12.71 -7.28 -7.40
C GLY A 220 11.36 -7.48 -8.07
N THR A 221 11.29 -7.31 -9.39
CA THR A 221 10.08 -7.57 -10.17
C THR A 221 9.67 -9.05 -10.11
N LEU A 222 10.65 -9.96 -10.20
CA LEU A 222 10.39 -11.40 -10.10
C LEU A 222 9.86 -11.80 -8.72
N ILE A 223 10.43 -11.23 -7.65
CA ILE A 223 9.95 -11.43 -6.27
C ILE A 223 8.51 -10.94 -6.13
N ILE A 224 8.17 -9.75 -6.63
CA ILE A 224 6.80 -9.23 -6.61
C ILE A 224 5.85 -10.19 -7.33
N LEU A 225 6.23 -10.67 -8.53
CA LEU A 225 5.41 -11.60 -9.30
C LEU A 225 5.20 -12.94 -8.59
N ALA A 226 6.19 -13.42 -7.84
CA ALA A 226 6.11 -14.66 -7.07
C ALA A 226 5.25 -14.48 -5.80
N LEU A 227 5.36 -13.34 -5.12
CA LEU A 227 4.69 -13.09 -3.83
C LEU A 227 3.31 -12.46 -3.96
N LYS A 228 2.93 -11.89 -5.11
CA LYS A 228 1.64 -11.17 -5.27
C LYS A 228 0.43 -11.98 -4.79
N GLY A 229 0.42 -13.30 -5.04
CA GLY A 229 -0.69 -14.17 -4.64
C GLY A 229 -0.77 -14.40 -3.14
N ALA A 230 0.39 -14.61 -2.49
CA ALA A 230 0.48 -14.79 -1.04
C ALA A 230 0.20 -13.50 -0.27
N VAL A 231 0.61 -12.35 -0.81
CA VAL A 231 0.32 -11.04 -0.24
C VAL A 231 -1.18 -10.72 -0.38
N ALA A 232 -1.78 -10.99 -1.54
CA ALA A 232 -3.20 -10.76 -1.76
C ALA A 232 -4.07 -11.61 -0.83
N SER A 233 -3.73 -12.88 -0.62
CA SER A 233 -4.47 -13.76 0.28
C SER A 233 -4.31 -13.40 1.76
N SER A 234 -3.12 -12.93 2.17
CA SER A 234 -2.84 -12.55 3.56
C SER A 234 -3.47 -11.22 3.95
N LEU A 235 -3.46 -10.24 3.03
CA LEU A 235 -4.02 -8.91 3.27
C LEU A 235 -5.49 -8.79 2.90
N GLY A 236 -6.07 -9.78 2.22
CA GLY A 236 -7.47 -9.75 1.77
C GLY A 236 -7.74 -8.68 0.71
N VAL A 237 -6.71 -8.12 0.07
CA VAL A 237 -6.83 -7.10 -0.99
C VAL A 237 -6.27 -7.63 -2.30
N GLU A 238 -7.00 -7.39 -3.39
CA GLU A 238 -6.55 -7.73 -4.72
C GLU A 238 -5.33 -6.87 -5.12
N PHE A 239 -4.31 -7.49 -5.70
CA PHE A 239 -3.10 -6.78 -6.12
C PHE A 239 -3.39 -5.96 -7.39
N VAL A 240 -3.67 -4.67 -7.23
CA VAL A 240 -3.86 -3.75 -8.35
C VAL A 240 -2.50 -3.26 -8.86
N TRP A 241 -2.21 -3.54 -10.13
CA TRP A 241 -1.01 -3.02 -10.77
C TRP A 241 -1.14 -1.50 -11.01
N PRO A 242 -0.12 -0.71 -10.63
CA PRO A 242 -0.09 0.71 -10.97
C PRO A 242 -0.14 0.90 -12.50
N GLY A 243 -0.69 2.03 -12.94
CA GLY A 243 -0.74 2.36 -14.37
C GLY A 243 0.66 2.35 -15.02
N VAL A 244 0.74 1.93 -16.29
CA VAL A 244 2.01 1.73 -17.01
C VAL A 244 2.93 2.95 -16.95
N ALA A 245 2.37 4.16 -17.09
CA ALA A 245 3.13 5.41 -17.00
C ALA A 245 3.83 5.59 -15.64
N PHE A 246 3.15 5.20 -14.56
CA PHE A 246 3.71 5.28 -13.21
C PHE A 246 4.82 4.25 -13.01
N VAL A 247 4.66 3.03 -13.52
CA VAL A 247 5.69 1.98 -13.47
C VAL A 247 6.95 2.42 -14.23
N ILE A 248 6.78 3.03 -15.42
CA ILE A 248 7.90 3.58 -16.19
C ILE A 248 8.61 4.69 -15.41
N ALA A 249 7.86 5.62 -14.81
CA ALA A 249 8.43 6.70 -14.01
C ALA A 249 9.24 6.17 -12.81
N LEU A 250 8.71 5.19 -12.07
CA LEU A 250 9.42 4.55 -10.97
C LEU A 250 10.69 3.82 -11.44
N THR A 251 10.61 3.12 -12.56
CA THR A 251 11.74 2.41 -13.15
C THR A 251 12.88 3.38 -13.50
N ILE A 252 12.55 4.48 -14.17
CA ILE A 252 13.53 5.52 -14.51
C ILE A 252 14.11 6.14 -13.23
N GLY A 253 13.26 6.50 -12.26
CA GLY A 253 13.69 7.07 -10.98
C GLY A 253 14.66 6.16 -10.23
N TYR A 254 14.37 4.86 -10.18
CA TYR A 254 15.25 3.85 -9.59
C TYR A 254 16.59 3.73 -10.32
N LEU A 255 16.62 3.69 -11.64
CA LEU A 255 17.86 3.60 -12.41
C LEU A 255 18.73 4.86 -12.23
N VAL A 256 18.11 6.04 -12.16
CA VAL A 256 18.80 7.29 -11.84
C VAL A 256 19.40 7.21 -10.43
N LEU A 257 18.63 6.73 -9.44
CA LEU A 257 19.12 6.54 -8.08
C LEU A 257 20.30 5.56 -8.03
N ALA A 258 20.24 4.45 -8.78
CA ALA A 258 21.32 3.47 -8.86
C ALA A 258 22.60 4.09 -9.43
N ALA A 259 22.51 4.86 -10.51
CA ALA A 259 23.65 5.57 -11.08
C ALA A 259 24.23 6.62 -10.11
N LEU A 260 23.38 7.39 -9.43
CA LEU A 260 23.79 8.36 -8.41
C LEU A 260 24.47 7.68 -7.21
N THR A 261 24.06 6.46 -6.86
CA THR A 261 24.68 5.67 -5.79
C THR A 261 26.15 5.39 -6.12
N GLY A 262 26.46 5.01 -7.37
CA GLY A 262 27.85 4.82 -7.82
C GLY A 262 28.68 6.10 -7.76
N VAL A 263 28.10 7.22 -8.21
CA VAL A 263 28.73 8.55 -8.11
C VAL A 263 29.10 8.87 -6.67
N ILE A 264 28.16 8.74 -5.73
CA ILE A 264 28.37 9.09 -4.32
C ILE A 264 29.40 8.14 -3.70
N ALA A 265 29.27 6.84 -3.93
CA ALA A 265 30.13 5.82 -3.34
C ALA A 265 31.58 5.91 -3.84
N ALA A 266 31.79 6.15 -5.14
CA ALA A 266 33.12 6.21 -5.73
C ALA A 266 33.81 7.57 -5.62
N LEU A 267 33.11 8.62 -5.16
CA LEU A 267 33.69 9.97 -5.06
C LEU A 267 34.97 10.00 -4.23
N TYR A 268 34.94 9.39 -3.03
CA TYR A 268 36.10 9.30 -2.16
C TYR A 268 37.26 8.49 -2.77
N PRO A 269 37.09 7.22 -3.18
CA PRO A 269 38.19 6.44 -3.74
C PRO A 269 38.71 7.01 -5.06
N ALA A 270 37.85 7.60 -5.91
CA ALA A 270 38.30 8.26 -7.15
C ALA A 270 39.17 9.48 -6.87
N LEU A 271 38.83 10.29 -5.85
CA LEU A 271 39.66 11.40 -5.42
C LEU A 271 41.02 10.94 -4.91
N VAL A 272 41.03 9.90 -4.05
CA VAL A 272 42.27 9.31 -3.53
C VAL A 272 43.13 8.76 -4.68
N ALA A 273 42.54 7.99 -5.60
CA ALA A 273 43.21 7.44 -6.78
C ALA A 273 43.85 8.54 -7.64
N SER A 274 43.10 9.63 -7.87
CA SER A 274 43.57 10.71 -8.72
C SER A 274 44.78 11.42 -8.12
N ARG A 275 44.89 11.55 -6.80
CA ARG A 275 45.94 12.32 -6.10
C ARG A 275 47.15 11.50 -5.67
N LEU A 276 47.23 10.23 -6.08
CA LEU A 276 48.40 9.41 -5.82
C LEU A 276 49.64 10.03 -6.45
N GLU A 277 50.73 10.14 -5.69
CA GLU A 277 52.01 10.62 -6.20
C GLU A 277 52.79 9.48 -6.86
N PRO A 278 53.28 9.64 -8.11
CA PRO A 278 54.00 8.59 -8.84
C PRO A 278 55.23 8.05 -8.08
N TYR A 279 55.90 8.91 -7.31
CA TYR A 279 57.08 8.53 -6.52
C TYR A 279 56.76 7.55 -5.40
N GLN A 280 55.61 7.69 -4.74
CA GLN A 280 55.20 6.79 -3.66
C GLN A 280 54.76 5.43 -4.21
N ALA A 281 54.13 5.39 -5.38
CA ALA A 281 53.66 4.13 -6.00
C ALA A 281 54.80 3.16 -6.36
N ILE A 282 55.99 3.67 -6.69
CA ILE A 282 57.17 2.87 -7.05
C ILE A 282 57.92 2.37 -5.80
N ARG A 283 57.96 3.16 -4.71
CA ARG A 283 58.72 2.80 -3.49
C ARG A 283 58.03 1.75 -2.60
N THR A 284 56.70 1.60 -2.68
CA THR A 284 55.96 0.54 -1.95
C THR A 284 56.06 -0.85 -2.60
N GLY A 285 56.85 -1.01 -3.68
CA GLY A 285 57.07 -2.28 -4.37
C GLY A 285 58.32 -3.06 -3.92
N GLU A 286 59.06 -2.55 -2.93
CA GLU A 286 60.07 -3.29 -2.15
C GLU A 286 59.50 -3.60 -0.76
#